data_AF-X1TQB4-F1
#
_entry.id   AF-X1TQB4-F1
#
_cell.length_a   1.000
_cell.length_b   1.000
_cell.length_c   1.000
_cell.angle_alpha   90.00
_cell.angle_beta   90.00
_cell.angle_gamma   90.00
#
_symmetry.space_group_name_H-M   'P 1'
#
loop_
_entity.id
_entity.type
_entity.pdbx_description
1 polymer ?
#
loop_
_entity_poly.entity_id
_entity_poly.type
_entity_poly.pdbx_seq_one_letter_code
_entity_poly.pdbx_strand_id
1 'polypeptide(L)'
;GNSFALLEDPMMVVEAYAPYAFAAHLKDMGVAEYDEGFLLADVPLGQGLLDLPRMVQILRKARPEIQFSLEMATRDPLKVPCLTEKYWATFEDVPGSDLARTFRYVRANESTELLPKVNHLPLDELVKLEEANIKKCLAFAKEHLNL
;
A
#
# COMPACT_ATOMS: atom_id res chain seq x y z
N GLY A 1 -3.90 1.20 0.31
CA GLY A 1 -2.96 0.16 -0.16
C GLY A 1 -3.62 -0.86 -1.06
N ASN A 2 -4.50 -1.71 -0.52
CA ASN A 2 -5.00 -2.91 -1.22
C ASN A 2 -5.70 -2.63 -2.57
N SER A 3 -6.45 -1.52 -2.67
CA SER A 3 -7.03 -1.03 -3.94
C SER A 3 -6.03 -0.93 -5.10
N PHE A 4 -4.76 -0.67 -4.83
CA PHE A 4 -3.75 -0.58 -5.87
C PHE A 4 -3.50 -1.92 -6.58
N ALA A 5 -3.66 -3.05 -5.86
CA ALA A 5 -3.61 -4.39 -6.47
C ALA A 5 -4.80 -4.64 -7.42
N LEU A 6 -5.83 -3.79 -7.36
CA LEU A 6 -7.01 -3.79 -8.23
C LEU A 6 -6.91 -2.75 -9.35
N LEU A 7 -5.72 -2.16 -9.57
CA LEU A 7 -5.44 -1.10 -10.56
C LEU A 7 -6.14 0.24 -10.29
N GLU A 8 -6.70 0.41 -9.09
CA GLU A 8 -7.29 1.67 -8.67
C GLU A 8 -6.21 2.68 -8.26
N ASP A 9 -6.44 3.95 -8.58
CA ASP A 9 -5.59 5.03 -8.05
C ASP A 9 -5.82 5.20 -6.53
N PRO A 10 -4.77 5.11 -5.69
CA PRO A 10 -4.95 5.14 -4.24
C PRO A 10 -5.57 6.43 -3.73
N MET A 11 -5.28 7.58 -4.36
CA MET A 11 -5.80 8.87 -3.92
C MET A 11 -7.26 9.04 -4.36
N MET A 12 -7.60 8.61 -5.58
CA MET A 12 -9.00 8.63 -6.03
C MET A 12 -9.90 7.79 -5.11
N VAL A 13 -9.43 6.62 -4.68
CA VAL A 13 -10.15 5.77 -3.72
C VAL A 13 -10.37 6.50 -2.39
N VAL A 14 -9.33 7.14 -1.85
CA VAL A 14 -9.47 7.92 -0.60
C VAL A 14 -10.46 9.06 -0.77
N GLU A 15 -10.37 9.83 -1.85
CA GLU A 15 -11.27 10.96 -2.12
C GLU A 15 -12.73 10.50 -2.31
N ALA A 16 -12.95 9.39 -3.01
CA ALA A 16 -14.29 8.85 -3.26
C ALA A 16 -14.96 8.29 -1.99
N TYR A 17 -14.21 7.58 -1.14
CA TYR A 17 -14.77 6.89 0.02
C TYR A 17 -14.71 7.69 1.32
N ALA A 18 -13.95 8.78 1.38
CA ALA A 18 -13.82 9.59 2.60
C ALA A 18 -15.16 9.99 3.26
N PRO A 19 -16.22 10.42 2.54
CA PRO A 19 -17.50 10.77 3.17
C PRO A 19 -18.20 9.60 3.87
N TYR A 20 -17.90 8.36 3.45
CA TYR A 20 -18.54 7.13 3.93
C TYR A 20 -17.66 6.35 4.90
N ALA A 21 -16.40 6.76 5.08
CA ALA A 21 -15.45 6.04 5.92
C ALA A 21 -15.91 6.00 7.39
N PHE A 22 -15.85 4.82 8.00
CA PHE A 22 -16.09 4.62 9.43
C PHE A 22 -14.76 4.53 10.20
N ALA A 23 -13.84 3.74 9.67
CA ALA A 23 -12.46 3.61 10.12
C ALA A 23 -11.55 3.43 8.90
N ALA A 24 -10.26 3.66 9.07
CA ALA A 24 -9.26 3.46 8.03
C ALA A 24 -8.04 2.71 8.55
N HIS A 25 -7.55 1.75 7.77
CA HIS A 25 -6.28 1.10 8.03
C HIS A 25 -5.17 1.82 7.27
N LEU A 26 -4.15 2.27 7.98
CA LEU A 26 -2.98 2.91 7.41
C LEU A 26 -1.89 1.88 7.13
N LYS A 27 -1.40 1.91 5.90
CA LYS A 27 -0.25 1.14 5.43
C LYS A 27 0.49 1.95 4.40
N ASP A 28 1.74 1.62 4.17
CA ASP A 28 2.54 2.17 3.09
C ASP A 28 3.14 1.03 2.27
N MET A 29 3.51 1.32 1.02
CA MET A 29 3.88 0.27 0.08
C MET A 29 5.05 0.66 -0.81
N GLY A 30 5.92 -0.32 -1.07
CA GLY A 30 6.90 -0.29 -2.16
C GLY A 30 6.39 -1.06 -3.37
N VAL A 31 6.85 -0.66 -4.56
CA VAL A 31 6.47 -1.31 -5.83
C VAL A 31 7.69 -1.53 -6.71
N ALA A 32 7.63 -2.57 -7.52
CA ALA A 32 8.62 -2.86 -8.57
C ALA A 32 7.96 -3.64 -9.70
N GLU A 33 8.44 -3.52 -10.93
CA GLU A 33 7.94 -4.37 -12.03
C GLU A 33 8.40 -5.82 -11.87
N TYR A 34 7.62 -6.76 -12.41
CA TYR A 34 8.06 -8.12 -12.69
C TYR A 34 7.33 -8.66 -13.93
N ASP A 35 7.79 -9.78 -14.47
CA ASP A 35 7.37 -10.27 -15.80
C ASP A 35 5.85 -10.35 -16.02
N GLU A 36 5.06 -10.69 -14.99
CA GLU A 36 3.61 -10.86 -15.11
C GLU A 36 2.81 -9.67 -14.55
N GLY A 37 3.48 -8.60 -14.10
CA GLY A 37 2.80 -7.50 -13.43
C GLY A 37 3.71 -6.60 -12.59
N PHE A 38 3.31 -6.35 -11.35
CA PHE A 38 4.14 -5.64 -10.38
C PHE A 38 4.13 -6.32 -9.01
N LEU A 39 5.22 -6.12 -8.28
CA LEU A 39 5.37 -6.47 -6.88
C LEU A 39 4.79 -5.36 -6.02
N LEU A 40 4.09 -5.75 -4.95
CA LEU A 40 3.50 -4.85 -3.97
C LEU A 40 3.95 -5.28 -2.57
N ALA A 41 4.87 -4.54 -1.98
CA ALA A 41 5.42 -4.84 -0.66
C ALA A 41 4.85 -3.91 0.39
N ASP A 42 4.43 -4.47 1.53
CA ASP A 42 4.15 -3.70 2.73
C ASP A 42 5.48 -3.19 3.31
N VAL A 43 5.61 -1.89 3.52
CA VAL A 43 6.82 -1.25 4.08
C VAL A 43 6.44 -0.34 5.24
N PRO A 44 7.38 -0.02 6.15
CA PRO A 44 7.10 0.92 7.23
C PRO A 44 6.60 2.27 6.69
N LEU A 45 5.67 2.90 7.42
CA LEU A 45 5.08 4.17 7.01
C LEU A 45 6.16 5.23 6.73
N GLY A 46 6.02 5.94 5.62
CA GLY A 46 6.96 6.96 5.18
C GLY A 46 8.15 6.44 4.38
N GLN A 47 8.25 5.11 4.19
CA GLN A 47 9.27 4.48 3.35
C GLN A 47 8.69 4.00 2.02
N GLY A 48 7.38 4.07 1.85
CA GLY A 48 6.72 3.71 0.61
C GLY A 48 6.36 4.94 -0.21
N LEU A 49 5.40 4.72 -1.09
CA LEU A 49 5.03 5.63 -2.16
C LEU A 49 3.76 6.43 -1.89
N LEU A 50 2.99 6.10 -0.84
CA LEU A 50 1.70 6.73 -0.59
C LEU A 50 1.85 8.09 0.10
N ASP A 51 1.07 9.09 -0.35
CA ASP A 51 0.98 10.39 0.33
C ASP A 51 0.07 10.29 1.57
N LEU A 52 0.59 9.64 2.61
CA LEU A 52 -0.12 9.40 3.87
C LEU A 52 -0.60 10.69 4.55
N PRO A 53 0.20 11.78 4.63
CA PRO A 53 -0.27 13.04 5.20
C PRO A 53 -1.52 13.57 4.48
N ARG A 54 -1.52 13.59 3.14
CA ARG A 54 -2.69 14.03 2.37
C ARG A 54 -3.89 13.10 2.56
N MET A 55 -3.67 11.79 2.53
CA MET A 55 -4.76 10.82 2.75
C MET A 55 -5.42 11.00 4.13
N VAL A 56 -4.62 11.14 5.19
CA VAL A 56 -5.12 11.39 6.55
C VAL A 56 -5.88 12.72 6.63
N GLN A 57 -5.38 13.78 5.99
CA GLN A 57 -6.06 15.08 5.94
C GLN A 57 -7.42 14.99 5.26
N ILE A 58 -7.53 14.32 4.11
CA ILE A 58 -8.80 14.13 3.39
C ILE A 58 -9.80 13.38 4.27
N LEU A 59 -9.37 12.27 4.87
CA LEU A 59 -10.22 11.44 5.73
C LEU A 59 -10.72 12.20 6.96
N ARG A 60 -9.84 12.89 7.68
CA ARG A 60 -10.23 13.70 8.86
C ARG A 60 -11.14 14.86 8.49
N LYS A 61 -10.92 15.50 7.34
CA LYS A 61 -11.78 16.60 6.87
C LYS A 61 -13.20 16.10 6.63
N ALA A 62 -13.36 14.92 6.04
CA ALA A 62 -14.67 14.34 5.78
C ALA A 62 -15.31 13.72 7.05
N ARG A 63 -14.48 13.14 7.92
CA ARG A 63 -14.90 12.37 9.11
C ARG A 63 -13.98 12.71 10.29
N PRO A 64 -14.27 13.78 11.05
CA PRO A 64 -13.38 14.25 12.12
C PRO A 64 -13.10 13.22 13.24
N GLU A 65 -14.04 12.31 13.48
CA GLU A 65 -13.93 11.25 14.49
C GLU A 65 -13.42 9.91 13.94
N ILE A 66 -12.95 9.87 12.69
CA ILE A 66 -12.47 8.62 12.07
C ILE A 66 -11.31 8.02 12.87
N GLN A 67 -11.39 6.72 13.09
CA GLN A 67 -10.33 5.96 13.74
C GLN A 67 -9.36 5.40 12.71
N PHE A 68 -8.07 5.55 13.01
CA PHE A 68 -6.99 4.97 12.22
C PHE A 68 -6.39 3.78 12.95
N SER A 69 -6.16 2.69 12.22
CA SER A 69 -5.44 1.51 12.71
C SER A 69 -4.23 1.25 11.83
N LEU A 70 -3.12 0.84 12.42
CA LEU A 70 -1.94 0.44 11.65
C LEU A 70 -2.16 -0.94 11.04
N GLU A 71 -1.91 -1.07 9.74
CA GLU A 71 -1.79 -2.34 9.03
C GLU A 71 -0.34 -2.47 8.51
N MET A 72 0.48 -3.24 9.22
CA MET A 72 1.87 -3.50 8.86
C MET A 72 2.10 -5.01 8.82
N ALA A 73 2.26 -5.57 7.63
CA ALA A 73 2.57 -6.98 7.44
C ALA A 73 4.05 -7.15 7.06
N THR A 74 4.79 -7.98 7.79
CA THR A 74 6.19 -8.28 7.43
C THR A 74 6.24 -9.56 6.60
N ARG A 75 6.26 -9.42 5.27
CA ARG A 75 6.18 -10.54 4.32
C ARG A 75 6.88 -10.21 3.00
N ASP A 76 7.12 -11.24 2.19
CA ASP A 76 7.56 -11.06 0.80
C ASP A 76 6.52 -10.26 -0.02
N PRO A 77 6.94 -9.58 -1.09
CA PRO A 77 6.05 -8.74 -1.88
C PRO A 77 4.95 -9.58 -2.52
N LEU A 78 3.71 -9.08 -2.48
CA LEU A 78 2.62 -9.67 -3.23
C LEU A 78 2.92 -9.54 -4.72
N LYS A 79 2.73 -10.63 -5.47
CA LYS A 79 2.69 -10.57 -6.93
C LYS A 79 1.30 -10.15 -7.38
N VAL A 80 1.18 -9.05 -8.11
CA VAL A 80 -0.07 -8.62 -8.75
C VAL A 80 0.03 -8.95 -10.25
N PRO A 81 -0.51 -10.11 -10.71
CA PRO A 81 -0.26 -10.65 -12.05
C PRO A 81 -1.16 -10.04 -13.13
N CYS A 82 -1.27 -8.71 -13.14
CA CYS A 82 -2.18 -7.97 -14.01
C CYS A 82 -1.85 -8.02 -15.52
N LEU A 83 -0.75 -8.67 -15.91
CA LEU A 83 -0.42 -8.98 -17.31
C LEU A 83 -0.81 -10.42 -17.71
N THR A 84 -1.53 -11.15 -16.84
CA THR A 84 -1.99 -12.53 -17.11
C THR A 84 -3.51 -12.58 -17.32
N GLU A 85 -3.98 -13.47 -18.19
CA GLU A 85 -5.42 -13.68 -18.43
C GLU A 85 -6.19 -14.04 -17.15
N LYS A 86 -5.55 -14.81 -16.24
CA LYS A 86 -6.17 -15.24 -14.98
C LYS A 86 -6.57 -14.07 -14.08
N TYR A 87 -5.79 -12.98 -14.08
CA TYR A 87 -6.15 -11.78 -13.33
C TYR A 87 -7.45 -11.17 -13.86
N TRP A 88 -7.57 -11.05 -15.19
CA TRP A 88 -8.70 -10.40 -15.85
C TRP A 88 -10.00 -11.20 -15.78
N ALA A 89 -9.96 -12.50 -15.52
CA ALA A 89 -11.16 -13.33 -15.29
C ALA A 89 -12.05 -12.84 -14.13
N THR A 90 -11.54 -11.98 -13.24
CA THR A 90 -12.30 -11.36 -12.14
C THR A 90 -12.55 -9.85 -12.34
N PHE A 91 -11.88 -9.23 -13.32
CA PHE A 91 -11.82 -7.78 -13.52
C PHE A 91 -12.14 -7.39 -14.98
N GLU A 92 -13.08 -8.09 -15.62
CA GLU A 92 -13.41 -7.91 -17.04
C GLU A 92 -13.83 -6.48 -17.39
N ASP A 93 -14.42 -5.75 -16.43
CA ASP A 93 -14.88 -4.37 -16.61
C ASP A 93 -13.80 -3.30 -16.32
N VAL A 94 -12.61 -3.69 -15.85
CA VAL A 94 -11.54 -2.73 -15.57
C VAL A 94 -10.90 -2.29 -16.91
N PRO A 95 -10.90 -0.99 -17.25
CA PRO A 95 -10.42 -0.55 -18.55
C PRO A 95 -8.89 -0.63 -18.63
N GLY A 96 -8.35 -0.90 -19.82
CA GLY A 96 -6.90 -0.92 -20.06
C GLY A 96 -6.18 0.40 -19.75
N SER A 97 -6.91 1.53 -19.69
CA SER A 97 -6.39 2.81 -19.22
C SER A 97 -5.92 2.76 -17.76
N ASP A 98 -6.57 1.95 -16.94
CA ASP A 98 -6.27 1.81 -15.52
C ASP A 98 -5.02 0.96 -15.30
N LEU A 99 -4.85 -0.08 -16.12
CA LEU A 99 -3.58 -0.80 -16.24
C LEU A 99 -2.45 0.15 -16.65
N ALA A 100 -2.63 0.93 -17.71
CA ALA A 100 -1.61 1.86 -18.21
C ALA A 100 -1.25 2.96 -17.19
N ARG A 101 -2.26 3.49 -16.47
CA ARG A 101 -2.04 4.43 -15.36
C ARG A 101 -1.24 3.79 -14.23
N THR A 102 -1.63 2.59 -13.82
CA THR A 102 -0.95 1.83 -12.77
C THR A 102 0.51 1.58 -13.12
N PHE A 103 0.82 1.13 -14.33
CA PHE A 103 2.21 0.90 -14.74
C PHE A 103 3.04 2.18 -14.86
N ARG A 104 2.45 3.28 -15.32
CA ARG A 104 3.12 4.59 -15.28
C ARG A 104 3.48 4.96 -13.84
N TYR A 105 2.56 4.72 -12.93
CA TYR A 105 2.73 5.01 -11.51
C TYR A 105 3.78 4.09 -10.86
N VAL A 106 3.76 2.78 -11.15
CA VAL A 106 4.78 1.81 -10.69
C VAL A 106 6.17 2.23 -11.17
N ARG A 107 6.34 2.52 -12.46
CA ARG A 107 7.62 2.94 -13.04
C ARG A 107 8.15 4.24 -12.44
N ALA A 108 7.27 5.20 -12.19
CA ALA A 108 7.66 6.48 -11.63
C ALA A 108 8.04 6.40 -10.14
N ASN A 109 7.55 5.37 -9.44
CA ASN A 109 7.71 5.20 -7.99
C ASN A 109 8.37 3.86 -7.65
N GLU A 110 9.14 3.29 -8.58
CA GLU A 110 9.83 2.03 -8.35
C GLU A 110 10.77 2.18 -7.16
N SER A 111 10.70 1.21 -6.24
CA SER A 111 11.49 1.24 -5.02
C SER A 111 12.98 1.22 -5.37
N THR A 112 13.71 2.24 -4.89
CA THR A 112 15.16 2.36 -5.08
C THR A 112 15.93 1.34 -4.26
N GLU A 113 15.34 0.91 -3.14
CA GLU A 113 15.82 -0.17 -2.28
C GLU A 113 15.17 -1.49 -2.71
N LEU A 114 15.86 -2.60 -2.44
CA LEU A 114 15.28 -3.93 -2.67
C LEU A 114 14.04 -4.12 -1.80
N LEU A 115 12.94 -4.54 -2.41
CA LEU A 115 11.72 -4.89 -1.69
C LEU A 115 12.01 -6.03 -0.68
N PRO A 116 11.39 -6.00 0.51
CA PRO A 116 11.69 -6.94 1.58
C PRO A 116 11.41 -8.38 1.14
N LYS A 117 12.39 -9.27 1.34
CA LYS A 117 12.21 -10.72 1.25
C LYS A 117 12.55 -11.31 2.61
N VAL A 118 11.59 -11.96 3.25
CA VAL A 118 11.66 -12.40 4.64
C VAL A 118 11.31 -13.88 4.81
N ASN A 119 10.78 -14.54 3.77
CA ASN A 119 10.43 -15.97 3.82
C ASN A 119 11.61 -16.92 4.12
N HIS A 120 12.85 -16.42 4.01
CA HIS A 120 14.05 -17.17 4.36
C HIS A 120 14.42 -17.05 5.85
N LEU A 121 13.81 -16.12 6.59
CA LEU A 121 14.11 -15.87 7.99
C LEU A 121 13.46 -16.93 8.89
N PRO A 122 14.16 -17.34 9.97
CA PRO A 122 13.53 -18.05 11.08
C PRO A 122 12.38 -17.24 11.71
N LEU A 123 11.41 -17.92 12.31
CA LEU A 123 10.23 -17.28 12.89
C LEU A 123 10.57 -16.24 13.97
N ASP A 124 11.58 -16.50 14.81
CA ASP A 124 11.95 -15.57 15.87
C ASP A 124 12.61 -14.29 15.32
N GLU A 125 13.33 -14.39 14.21
CA GLU A 125 13.86 -13.22 13.50
C GLU A 125 12.74 -12.45 12.79
N LEU A 126 11.78 -13.16 12.18
CA LEU A 126 10.62 -12.54 11.55
C LEU A 126 9.77 -11.74 12.55
N VAL A 127 9.52 -12.28 13.75
CA VAL A 127 8.79 -11.59 14.82
C VAL A 127 9.53 -10.33 15.27
N LYS A 128 10.86 -10.40 15.46
CA LYS A 128 11.67 -9.23 15.83
C LYS A 128 11.62 -8.14 14.75
N LEU A 129 11.66 -8.54 13.48
CA LEU A 129 11.56 -7.61 12.35
C LEU A 129 10.18 -6.96 12.28
N GLU A 130 9.12 -7.73 12.49
CA GLU A 130 7.75 -7.22 12.52
C GLU A 130 7.55 -6.22 13.66
N GLU A 131 8.02 -6.53 14.86
CA GLU A 131 7.97 -5.60 15.99
C GLU A 131 8.74 -4.31 15.68
N ALA A 132 9.91 -4.40 15.05
CA ALA A 132 10.69 -3.24 14.63
C ALA A 132 9.96 -2.39 13.58
N ASN A 133 9.31 -3.02 12.60
CA ASN A 133 8.52 -2.33 11.58
C ASN A 133 7.32 -1.61 12.21
N ILE A 134 6.59 -2.27 13.10
CA ILE A 134 5.47 -1.65 13.84
C ILE A 134 5.94 -0.42 14.61
N LYS A 135 7.06 -0.52 15.34
CA LYS A 135 7.63 0.62 16.09
C LYS A 135 7.97 1.80 15.17
N LYS A 136 8.56 1.54 14.00
CA LYS A 136 8.85 2.59 13.00
C LYS A 136 7.57 3.26 12.50
N CYS A 137 6.54 2.47 12.19
CA CYS A 137 5.25 3.01 11.75
C CYS A 137 4.59 3.90 12.80
N LEU A 138 4.59 3.47 14.07
CA LEU A 138 4.01 4.26 15.17
C LEU A 138 4.77 5.56 15.39
N ALA A 139 6.10 5.53 15.30
CA ALA A 139 6.92 6.74 15.37
C ALA A 139 6.58 7.71 14.23
N PHE A 140 6.54 7.22 12.99
CA PHE A 140 6.18 8.04 11.82
C PHE A 140 4.77 8.64 11.95
N ALA A 141 3.79 7.84 12.38
CA ALA A 141 2.42 8.31 12.54
C ALA A 141 2.32 9.46 13.56
N LYS A 142 3.03 9.34 14.69
CA LYS A 142 3.10 10.39 15.70
C LYS A 142 3.78 11.66 15.18
N GLU A 143 4.91 11.51 14.49
CA GLU A 143 5.76 12.63 14.06
C GLU A 143 5.21 13.39 12.85
N HIS A 144 4.58 12.68 11.90
CA HIS A 144 4.22 13.24 10.60
C HIS A 144 2.72 13.28 10.31
N LEU A 145 1.92 12.43 10.95
CA LEU A 145 0.48 12.33 10.70
C LEU A 145 -0.38 12.92 11.82
N ASN A 146 0.25 13.32 12.94
CA ASN A 146 -0.42 13.80 14.15
C ASN A 146 -1.49 12.78 14.62
N LEU A 147 -1.10 11.50 14.68
CA LEU A 147 -1.91 10.36 15.13
C LEU A 147 -1.37 9.77 16.43
#